data_AF-A0A840CP77-F1
#
_entry.id   AF-A0A840CP77-F1
#
_cell.length_a   1.000
_cell.length_b   1.000
_cell.length_c   1.000
_cell.angle_alpha   90.00
_cell.angle_beta   90.00
_cell.angle_gamma   90.00
#
_symmetry.space_group_name_H-M   'P 1'
#
loop_
_entity.id
_entity.type
_entity.pdbx_description
1 polymer ?
#
loop_
_entity_poly.entity_id
_entity_poly.type
_entity_poly.pdbx_seq_one_letter_code
_entity_poly.pdbx_strand_id
1 'polypeptide(L)'
;MEVLFVSHKFPPSTGGMENQCYQLVTGMEKKCKVHRLIFDNKGSKLLFFLTLIRKIRKTCKEHPGINIIHFNDALIAGFCSFMKLTEMNYSRKPLIIQLL
;
A
#
# COMPACT_ATOMS: atom_id res chain seq x y z
N MET A 1 -15.78 -0.65 -4.81
CA MET A 1 -14.72 -1.16 -3.92
C MET A 1 -13.39 -0.81 -4.56
N GLU A 2 -12.54 -0.04 -3.87
CA GLU A 2 -11.22 0.33 -4.37
C GLU A 2 -10.13 -0.10 -3.38
N VAL A 3 -9.00 -0.59 -3.87
CA VAL A 3 -7.92 -1.15 -3.05
C VAL A 3 -6.63 -0.38 -3.31
N LEU A 4 -5.95 0.04 -2.25
CA LEU A 4 -4.63 0.66 -2.32
C LEU A 4 -3.54 -0.37 -1.97
N PHE A 5 -2.70 -0.70 -2.94
CA PHE A 5 -1.52 -1.54 -2.73
C PHE A 5 -0.29 -0.70 -2.47
N VAL A 6 0.44 -1.04 -1.41
CA VAL A 6 1.66 -0.36 -1.00
C VAL A 6 2.83 -1.33 -1.01
N SER A 7 3.86 -1.06 -1.81
CA SER A 7 5.08 -1.87 -1.91
C SER A 7 6.33 -1.01 -1.98
N HIS A 8 7.41 -1.45 -1.32
CA HIS A 8 8.72 -0.82 -1.41
C HIS A 8 9.67 -1.50 -2.43
N LYS A 9 9.20 -2.55 -3.12
CA LYS A 9 9.94 -3.24 -4.18
C LYS A 9 9.04 -3.48 -5.38
N PHE A 10 9.42 -2.89 -6.50
CA PHE A 10 8.84 -3.14 -7.82
C PHE A 10 9.80 -2.59 -8.89
N PRO A 11 10.00 -3.25 -10.05
CA PRO A 11 9.43 -4.54 -10.46
C PRO A 11 9.95 -5.71 -9.59
N PRO A 12 9.21 -6.83 -9.53
CA PRO A 12 9.61 -7.97 -8.71
C PRO A 12 10.96 -8.51 -9.21
N SER A 13 11.83 -8.89 -8.27
CA SER A 13 12.97 -9.74 -8.59
C SER A 13 12.42 -11.10 -9.06
N THR A 14 13.13 -11.78 -9.96
CA THR A 14 12.72 -13.07 -10.55
C THR A 14 12.51 -14.17 -9.49
N GLY A 15 11.31 -14.24 -8.89
CA GLY A 15 10.84 -15.30 -7.99
C GLY A 15 10.39 -14.87 -6.58
N GLY A 16 9.54 -15.69 -5.92
CA GLY A 16 9.18 -15.56 -4.49
C GLY A 16 7.91 -14.74 -4.18
N MET A 17 7.81 -14.25 -2.92
CA MET A 17 6.68 -13.45 -2.40
C MET A 17 6.37 -12.20 -3.26
N GLU A 18 7.40 -11.65 -3.91
CA GLU A 18 7.25 -10.49 -4.80
C GLU A 18 6.42 -10.83 -6.07
N ASN A 19 6.56 -12.04 -6.60
CA ASN A 19 5.77 -12.52 -7.75
C ASN A 19 4.32 -12.83 -7.33
N GLN A 20 4.12 -13.37 -6.13
CA GLN A 20 2.79 -13.58 -5.57
C GLN A 20 2.02 -12.26 -5.42
N CYS A 21 2.69 -11.21 -4.95
CA CYS A 21 2.06 -9.90 -4.84
C CYS A 21 1.83 -9.23 -6.19
N TYR A 22 2.70 -9.42 -7.17
CA TYR A 22 2.41 -9.02 -8.56
C TYR A 22 1.14 -9.70 -9.09
N GLN A 23 1.04 -11.03 -8.96
CA GLN A 23 -0.13 -11.79 -9.40
C GLN A 23 -1.41 -11.39 -8.64
N LEU A 24 -1.32 -11.10 -7.35
CA LEU A 24 -2.43 -10.62 -6.54
C LEU A 24 -2.94 -9.27 -7.05
N VAL A 25 -2.04 -8.31 -7.26
CA VAL A 25 -2.38 -6.97 -7.79
C VAL A 25 -3.05 -7.10 -9.14
N THR A 26 -2.44 -7.85 -10.08
CA THR A 26 -2.99 -8.05 -11.43
C THR A 26 -4.31 -8.82 -11.41
N GLY A 27 -4.49 -9.77 -10.49
CA GLY A 27 -5.76 -10.47 -10.29
C GLY A 27 -6.86 -9.56 -9.74
N MET A 28 -6.49 -8.66 -8.82
CA MET A 28 -7.42 -7.71 -8.21
C MET A 28 -7.81 -6.57 -9.16
N GLU A 29 -6.92 -6.14 -10.04
CA GLU A 29 -7.21 -5.19 -11.13
C GLU A 29 -8.37 -5.64 -12.02
N LYS A 30 -8.57 -6.97 -12.17
CA LYS A 30 -9.70 -7.53 -12.93
C LYS A 30 -11.03 -7.50 -12.17
N LYS A 31 -11.01 -7.38 -10.84
CA LYS A 31 -12.19 -7.49 -9.96
C LYS A 31 -12.60 -6.16 -9.34
N CYS A 32 -11.67 -5.22 -9.19
CA CYS A 32 -11.89 -3.96 -8.51
C CYS A 32 -10.90 -2.90 -8.99
N LYS A 33 -11.16 -1.64 -8.63
CA LYS A 33 -10.25 -0.53 -8.95
C LYS A 33 -9.05 -0.56 -8.00
N VAL A 34 -7.86 -0.63 -8.58
CA VAL A 34 -6.61 -0.77 -7.83
C VAL A 34 -5.78 0.51 -7.96
N HIS A 35 -5.32 1.01 -6.82
CA HIS A 35 -4.36 2.10 -6.70
C HIS A 35 -3.02 1.53 -6.23
N ARG A 36 -1.91 2.07 -6.73
CA ARG A 36 -0.56 1.57 -6.45
C ARG A 36 0.32 2.67 -5.90
N LEU A 37 0.88 2.46 -4.71
CA LEU A 37 1.96 3.26 -4.14
C LEU A 37 3.22 2.41 -4.06
N ILE A 38 4.08 2.58 -5.05
CA ILE A 38 5.25 1.76 -5.28
C ILE A 38 6.51 2.63 -5.14
N PHE A 39 7.51 2.13 -4.43
CA PHE A 39 8.84 2.75 -4.43
C PHE A 39 9.57 2.44 -5.74
N ASP A 40 10.03 3.49 -6.41
CA ASP A 40 10.65 3.42 -7.74
C ASP A 40 12.18 3.29 -7.70
N ASN A 41 12.77 3.01 -6.53
CA ASN A 41 14.22 2.96 -6.28
C ASN A 41 14.99 4.25 -6.67
N LYS A 42 14.33 5.35 -7.03
CA LYS A 42 14.96 6.61 -7.46
C LYS A 42 15.24 7.59 -6.31
N GLY A 43 15.44 7.09 -5.09
CA GLY A 43 15.75 7.95 -3.95
C GLY A 43 16.08 7.20 -2.67
N SER A 44 16.12 7.92 -1.55
CA SER A 44 16.37 7.32 -0.24
C SER A 44 15.16 6.55 0.25
N LYS A 45 15.33 5.25 0.56
CA LYS A 45 14.27 4.40 1.16
C LYS A 45 13.65 5.07 2.40
N LEU A 46 14.46 5.64 3.27
CA LEU A 46 14.01 6.36 4.46
C LEU A 46 13.07 7.54 4.13
N LEU A 47 13.41 8.32 3.10
CA LEU A 47 12.59 9.44 2.65
C LEU A 47 11.27 8.94 2.05
N PHE A 48 11.29 7.80 1.36
CA PHE A 48 10.08 7.13 0.92
C PHE A 48 9.20 6.74 2.11
N PHE A 49 9.72 6.06 3.13
CA PHE A 49 8.96 5.71 4.34
C PHE A 49 8.35 6.95 5.04
N LEU A 50 9.13 8.02 5.22
CA LEU A 50 8.66 9.27 5.85
C LEU A 50 7.58 10.00 5.02
N THR A 51 7.64 9.90 3.69
CA THR A 51 6.63 10.49 2.80
C THR A 51 5.47 9.54 2.52
N LEU A 52 5.61 8.25 2.78
CA LEU A 52 4.65 7.20 2.47
C LEU A 52 3.31 7.44 3.17
N ILE A 53 3.34 7.76 4.46
CA ILE A 53 2.11 8.04 5.21
C ILE A 53 1.38 9.27 4.66
N ARG A 54 2.13 10.31 4.27
CA ARG A 54 1.54 11.49 3.62
C ARG A 54 0.94 11.14 2.26
N LYS A 55 1.63 10.32 1.46
CA LYS A 55 1.14 9.82 0.16
C LYS A 55 -0.11 8.96 0.32
N ILE A 56 -0.13 8.03 1.28
CA ILE A 56 -1.31 7.21 1.60
C ILE A 56 -2.48 8.12 1.98
N ARG A 57 -2.27 9.06 2.90
CA ARG A 57 -3.31 10.03 3.30
C ARG A 57 -3.85 10.84 2.14
N LYS A 58 -2.96 11.37 1.29
CA LYS A 58 -3.33 12.12 0.09
C LYS A 58 -4.16 11.26 -0.87
N THR A 59 -3.70 10.05 -1.16
CA THR A 59 -4.37 9.09 -2.04
C THR A 59 -5.75 8.72 -1.50
N CYS A 60 -5.87 8.41 -0.21
CA CYS A 60 -7.15 8.13 0.42
C CYS A 60 -8.09 9.35 0.36
N LYS A 61 -7.58 10.59 0.53
CA LYS A 61 -8.39 11.80 0.42
C LYS A 61 -8.87 12.06 -1.01
N GLU A 62 -8.03 11.81 -2.01
CA GLU A 62 -8.35 11.96 -3.44
C GLU A 62 -9.27 10.84 -3.95
N HIS A 63 -9.24 9.67 -3.30
CA HIS A 63 -10.01 8.49 -3.66
C HIS A 63 -10.81 7.97 -2.45
N PRO A 64 -11.94 8.61 -2.10
CA PRO A 64 -12.76 8.21 -0.96
C PRO A 64 -13.40 6.81 -1.12
N GLY A 65 -13.34 6.21 -2.32
CA GLY A 65 -13.77 4.83 -2.58
C GLY A 65 -12.80 3.76 -2.08
N ILE A 66 -11.60 4.13 -1.64
CA ILE A 66 -10.61 3.20 -1.07
C ILE A 66 -11.12 2.69 0.27
N ASN A 67 -11.40 1.40 0.33
CA ASN A 67 -11.88 0.72 1.52
C ASN A 67 -10.89 -0.34 2.04
N ILE A 68 -9.86 -0.69 1.27
CA ILE A 68 -8.82 -1.64 1.67
C ILE A 68 -7.45 -1.04 1.37
N ILE A 69 -6.55 -1.08 2.36
CA ILE A 69 -5.13 -0.79 2.16
C ILE A 69 -4.36 -2.08 2.38
N HIS A 70 -3.64 -2.52 1.36
CA HIS A 70 -2.88 -3.75 1.35
C HIS A 70 -1.38 -3.43 1.39
N PHE A 71 -0.70 -3.88 2.44
CA PHE A 71 0.74 -3.73 2.61
C PHE A 71 1.45 -5.02 2.21
N ASN A 72 2.37 -4.89 1.25
CA ASN A 72 3.19 -6.01 0.78
C ASN A 72 4.35 -6.36 1.74
N ASP A 73 4.71 -5.46 2.65
CA ASP A 73 5.88 -5.65 3.51
C ASP A 73 5.54 -5.40 4.98
N ALA A 74 5.97 -6.33 5.84
CA ALA A 74 5.74 -6.28 7.28
C ALA A 74 6.39 -5.05 7.95
N LEU A 75 7.53 -4.57 7.44
CA LEU A 75 8.16 -3.34 7.91
C LEU A 75 7.30 -2.12 7.59
N ILE A 76 6.69 -2.06 6.40
CA ILE A 76 5.79 -0.97 6.03
C ILE A 76 4.53 -1.00 6.90
N ALA A 77 3.95 -2.20 7.08
CA ALA A 77 2.77 -2.39 7.91
C ALA A 77 3.04 -2.00 9.37
N GLY A 78 4.16 -2.49 9.93
CA GLY A 78 4.62 -2.15 11.28
C GLY A 78 4.89 -0.66 11.45
N PHE A 79 5.56 -0.03 10.49
CA PHE A 79 5.83 1.41 10.50
C PHE A 79 4.54 2.25 10.42
N CYS A 80 3.59 1.86 9.56
CA CYS A 80 2.29 2.55 9.47
C CYS A 80 1.46 2.37 10.75
N SER A 81 1.50 1.18 11.35
CA SER A 81 0.84 0.91 12.63
C SER A 81 1.46 1.76 13.75
N PHE A 82 2.80 1.79 13.84
CA PHE A 82 3.55 2.59 14.80
C PHE A 82 3.29 4.09 14.67
N MET A 83 3.23 4.62 13.43
CA MET A 83 2.92 6.02 13.16
C MET A 83 1.41 6.34 13.23
N LYS A 84 0.60 5.47 13.84
CA LYS A 84 -0.84 5.66 14.07
C LYS A 84 -1.60 6.02 12.78
N LEU A 85 -1.37 5.28 11.69
CA LEU A 85 -2.25 5.36 10.51
C LEU A 85 -3.72 5.06 10.87
N THR A 86 -3.95 4.38 12.00
CA THR A 86 -5.25 4.02 12.60
C THR A 86 -6.01 5.18 13.25
N GLU A 87 -5.36 6.32 13.55
CA GLU A 87 -6.01 7.53 14.08
C GLU A 87 -6.58 8.44 12.97
N MET A 88 -6.66 7.95 11.73
CA MET A 88 -7.29 8.70 10.65
C MET A 88 -8.82 8.79 10.87
N ASN A 89 -9.31 10.01 11.09
CA ASN A 89 -10.72 10.38 11.03
C ASN A 89 -11.21 10.33 9.58
N TYR A 90 -11.46 9.12 9.09
CA TYR A 90 -12.15 8.89 7.83
C TYR A 90 -13.58 8.41 8.16
N SER A 91 -14.59 8.90 7.42
CA SER A 91 -16.00 8.51 7.62
C SER A 91 -16.21 6.98 7.50
N ARG A 92 -15.28 6.28 6.82
CA ARG A 92 -15.09 4.83 6.90
C ARG A 92 -13.60 4.51 6.98
N LYS A 93 -13.14 3.89 8.07
CA LYS A 93 -11.75 3.46 8.23
C LYS A 93 -11.46 2.33 7.23
N PRO A 94 -10.45 2.46 6.34
CA PRO A 94 -10.11 1.38 5.43
C PRO A 94 -9.57 0.18 6.21
N LEU A 95 -9.94 -1.03 5.79
CA LEU A 95 -9.42 -2.26 6.36
C LEU A 95 -7.95 -2.41 5.96
N ILE A 96 -7.08 -2.54 6.96
CA ILE A 96 -5.65 -2.76 6.75
C ILE A 96 -5.41 -4.28 6.68
N ILE A 97 -4.89 -4.75 5.55
CA ILE A 97 -4.54 -6.17 5.34
C ILE A 97 -3.03 -6.26 5.11
N GLN A 98 -2.39 -7.16 5.85
CA GLN A 98 -0.97 -7.49 5.72
C GLN A 98 -0.86 -8.94 5.25
N LEU A 99 -0.09 -9.19 4.18
CA LEU A 99 0.33 -10.54 3.81
C LEU A 99 1.62 -10.86 4.59
N LEU A 100 1.60 -11.99 5.30
CA LEU A 100 2.76 -12.67 5.87
C LEU A 100 3.48 -13.47 4.79
#